data_AF-A0A938KCV9-F1
#
_entry.id   AF-A0A938KCV9-F1
#
_cell.length_a   1.000
_cell.length_b   1.000
_cell.length_c   1.000
_cell.angle_alpha   90.00
_cell.angle_beta   90.00
_cell.angle_gamma   90.00
#
_symmetry.space_group_name_H-M   'P 1'
#
loop_
_entity.id
_entity.type
_entity.pdbx_description
1 polymer ?
#
loop_
_entity_poly.entity_id
_entity_poly.type
_entity_poly.pdbx_seq_one_letter_code
_entity_poly.pdbx_strand_id
1 'polypeptide(L)' 'MKADGKWLWPGAPAGVFAAAGHNNNRLFVIPEWRMVVVRLGLDQAERKITDETYGEFLRLIGKAAVGR' A
#
# COMPACT_ATOMS: atom_id res chain seq x y z
N MET A 1 7.20 -2.85 9.01
CA MET A 1 7.06 -4.22 9.52
C MET A 1 6.06 -4.22 10.67
N LYS A 2 5.31 -5.31 10.83
CA LYS A 2 4.48 -5.57 12.03
C LYS A 2 5.39 -5.94 13.21
N ALA A 3 4.88 -5.83 14.44
CA ALA A 3 5.65 -6.14 15.65
C ALA A 3 6.11 -7.62 15.72
N ASP A 4 5.40 -8.52 15.02
CA ASP A 4 5.73 -9.94 14.89
C ASP A 4 6.78 -10.23 13.78
N GLY A 5 7.41 -9.19 13.23
CA GLY A 5 8.41 -9.31 12.17
C GLY A 5 7.81 -9.60 10.78
N LYS A 6 6.48 -9.69 10.63
CA LYS A 6 5.87 -9.88 9.32
C LYS A 6 5.84 -8.59 8.51
N TRP A 7 5.88 -8.76 7.19
CA TRP A 7 5.68 -7.65 6.26
C TRP A 7 4.29 -7.05 6.42
N LEU A 8 4.23 -5.72 6.41
CA LEU A 8 2.98 -4.99 6.65
C LEU A 8 2.03 -5.13 5.47
N TRP A 9 2.55 -5.04 4.24
CA TRP A 9 1.77 -5.16 3.00
C TRP A 9 2.31 -6.32 2.17
N PRO A 10 1.74 -7.53 2.31
CA PRO A 10 2.10 -8.69 1.49
C PRO A 10 1.79 -8.37 0.02
N GLY A 11 2.83 -8.18 -0.81
CA GLY A 11 2.69 -7.75 -2.20
C GLY A 11 3.47 -6.48 -2.57
N ALA A 12 3.93 -5.74 -1.56
CA ALA A 12 4.83 -4.60 -1.77
C ALA A 12 6.31 -5.03 -1.66
N PRO A 13 7.23 -4.40 -2.42
CA PRO A 13 8.66 -4.57 -2.21
C PRO A 13 9.11 -4.10 -0.82
N ALA A 14 10.24 -4.63 -0.35
CA ALA A 14 10.77 -4.32 0.98
C ALA A 14 11.10 -2.83 1.19
N GLY A 15 11.51 -2.13 0.13
CA GLY A 15 11.85 -0.71 0.14
C GLY A 15 10.67 0.26 0.08
N VAL A 16 9.43 -0.24 0.16
CA VAL A 16 8.25 0.64 0.16
C VAL A 16 8.21 1.54 1.39
N PHE A 17 8.05 2.83 1.16
CA PHE A 17 7.68 3.79 2.18
C PHE A 17 6.19 4.14 2.03
N ALA A 18 5.48 4.33 3.15
CA ALA A 18 4.14 4.89 3.09
C ALA A 18 3.85 5.90 4.19
N ALA A 19 2.98 6.86 3.88
CA ALA A 19 2.39 7.79 4.82
C ALA A 19 0.87 7.66 4.81
N ALA A 20 0.27 7.66 6.00
CA ALA A 20 -1.18 7.63 6.18
C ALA A 20 -1.71 9.05 6.37
N GLY A 21 -2.85 9.35 5.73
CA GLY A 21 -3.63 10.55 5.96
C GLY A 21 -5.05 10.22 6.42
N HIS A 22 -5.77 11.24 6.88
CA HIS A 22 -7.19 11.12 7.20
C HIS A 22 -8.01 10.64 5.99
N ASN A 23 -9.18 10.08 6.22
CA ASN A 23 -10.10 9.55 5.21
C ASN A 23 -9.57 8.40 4.35
N ASN A 24 -8.84 7.46 4.98
CA ASN A 24 -8.14 6.36 4.29
C ASN A 24 -7.11 6.87 3.26
N ASN A 25 -6.68 8.14 3.32
CA ASN A 25 -5.66 8.62 2.39
C ASN A 25 -4.34 7.89 2.61
N ARG A 26 -3.64 7.60 1.51
CA ARG A 26 -2.39 6.85 1.57
C ARG A 26 -1.45 7.30 0.46
N LEU A 27 -0.20 7.57 0.81
CA LEU A 27 0.92 7.76 -0.11
C LEU A 27 1.81 6.52 -0.01
N PHE A 28 2.16 5.93 -1.14
CA PHE A 28 3.20 4.90 -1.25
C PHE A 28 4.29 5.38 -2.18
N VAL A 29 5.54 5.32 -1.73
CA VAL A 29 6.73 5.51 -2.57
C VAL A 29 7.39 4.15 -2.71
N ILE A 30 7.53 3.66 -3.95
CA ILE A 30 7.98 2.30 -4.26
C ILE A 30 9.21 2.39 -5.19
N PRO A 31 10.43 2.55 -4.64
CA PRO A 31 11.64 2.75 -5.42
C PRO A 31 11.90 1.64 -6.44
N GLU A 32 11.66 0.38 -6.06
CA GLU A 32 11.90 -0.79 -6.90
C GLU A 32 11.01 -0.82 -8.14
N TRP A 33 9.88 -0.12 -8.12
CA TRP A 33 8.95 0.02 -9.25
C TRP A 33 9.09 1.38 -9.94
N ARG A 34 9.98 2.26 -9.45
CA ARG A 34 10.09 3.68 -9.89
C ARG A 34 8.73 4.38 -9.89
N MET A 35 7.94 4.12 -8.85
CA MET A 35 6.53 4.48 -8.82
C MET A 35 6.16 5.17 -7.51
N VAL A 36 5.23 6.11 -7.61
CA VAL A 36 4.51 6.70 -6.47
C VAL A 36 3.03 6.45 -6.67
N VAL A 37 2.35 5.94 -5.65
CA VAL A 37 0.90 5.73 -5.66
C VAL A 37 0.26 6.62 -4.61
N VAL A 38 -0.70 7.45 -5.03
CA VAL A 38 -1.48 8.29 -4.14
C VAL A 38 -2.93 7.81 -4.19
N ARG A 39 -3.45 7.39 -3.04
CA ARG A 39 -4.86 7.08 -2.86
C ARG A 39 -5.51 8.20 -2.07
N LEU A 40 -6.52 8.81 -2.69
CA LEU A 40 -7.38 9.81 -2.08
C LEU A 40 -8.78 9.22 -1.86
N GLY A 41 -9.41 9.55 -0.74
CA GLY A 41 -10.80 9.20 -0.51
C GLY A 41 -11.40 9.94 0.67
N LEU A 42 -12.69 9.67 0.89
CA LEU A 42 -13.55 10.28 1.91
C LEU A 42 -14.34 9.21 2.70
N ASP A 43 -14.05 7.93 2.48
CA ASP A 43 -14.87 6.77 2.87
C ASP A 43 -14.48 6.15 4.22
N GLN A 44 -13.57 6.77 5.00
CA GLN A 44 -13.09 6.17 6.26
C GLN A 44 -14.20 6.00 7.31
N ALA A 45 -15.21 6.88 7.28
CA ALA A 45 -16.36 6.79 8.16
C ALA A 45 -17.23 5.56 7.86
N GLU A 46 -17.26 5.11 6.60
CA GLU A 46 -18.05 3.96 6.14
C GLU A 46 -17.28 2.66 6.30
N ARG A 47 -15.97 2.68 5.99
CA ARG A 47 -15.09 1.52 6.09
C ARG A 47 -13.64 1.92 6.32
N LYS A 48 -12.93 1.17 7.16
CA LYS A 48 -11.47 1.28 7.27
C LYS A 48 -10.81 0.31 6.30
N ILE A 49 -9.82 0.77 5.54
CA ILE A 49 -9.02 -0.11 4.67
C ILE A 49 -7.91 -0.75 5.50
N THR A 50 -7.83 -2.09 5.49
CA THR A 50 -6.82 -2.83 6.26
C THR A 50 -5.49 -2.90 5.52
N ASP A 51 -4.42 -3.25 6.24
CA ASP A 51 -3.11 -3.48 5.63
C ASP A 51 -3.15 -4.66 4.64
N GLU A 52 -3.96 -5.69 4.89
CA GLU A 52 -4.13 -6.81 3.97
C GLU A 52 -4.76 -6.35 2.65
N THR A 53 -5.76 -5.46 2.69
CA THR A 53 -6.37 -4.88 1.49
C THR A 53 -5.37 -4.01 0.72
N TYR A 54 -4.58 -3.19 1.41
CA TYR A 54 -3.52 -2.42 0.76
C TYR A 54 -2.42 -3.32 0.16
N GLY A 55 -2.08 -4.41 0.84
CA GLY A 55 -1.13 -5.40 0.34
C GLY A 55 -1.59 -6.04 -0.96
N GLU A 56 -2.85 -6.49 -1.00
CA GLU A 56 -3.45 -7.05 -2.21
C GLU A 56 -3.52 -6.03 -3.34
N PHE A 57 -3.92 -4.78 -3.04
CA PHE A 57 -3.91 -3.69 -4.01
C PHE A 57 -2.52 -3.46 -4.62
N LEU A 58 -1.47 -3.39 -3.78
CA LEU A 58 -0.09 -3.23 -4.24
C LEU A 58 0.36 -4.43 -5.06
N ARG A 59 0.02 -5.66 -4.64
CA ARG A 59 0.31 -6.89 -5.40
C ARG A 59 -0.28 -6.83 -6.81
N LEU A 60 -1.50 -6.34 -6.97
CA LEU A 60 -2.15 -6.23 -8.27
C LEU A 60 -1.48 -5.17 -9.16
N ILE A 61 -1.07 -4.04 -8.59
CA ILE A 61 -0.26 -3.03 -9.30
C ILE A 61 1.07 -3.62 -9.76
N GLY A 62 1.77 -4.34 -8.87
CA GLY A 62 3.03 -5.01 -9.21
C GLY A 62 2.88 -5.91 -10.44
N LYS A 63 1.87 -6.78 -10.42
CA LYS A 63 1.62 -7.72 -11.53
C LYS A 63 1.35 -7.00 -12.83
N ALA A 64 0.53 -5.95 -12.81
CA ALA A 64 0.12 -5.23 -14.01
C ALA A 64 1.21 -4.32 -14.58
N ALA A 65 1.93 -3.59 -13.72
CA ALA A 65 2.84 -2.53 -14.14
C ALA A 65 4.29 -2.98 -14.30
N VAL A 66 4.72 -4.01 -13.57
CA VAL A 66 6.13 -4.46 -13.54
C VAL A 66 6.30 -5.97 -13.68
N GLY A 67 5.21 -6.72 -13.92
CA GLY A 67 5.24 -8.16 -14.21
C GLY A 67 5.58 -9.06 -13.00
N ARG A 68 5.34 -8.59 -11.78
CA ARG A 68 5.65 -9.33 -10.53
C ARG A 68 4.56 -9.16 -9.48
#